data_AF-A0A1Z8NDF3-F1
#
_entry.id   AF-A0A1Z8NDF3-F1
#
_cell.length_a   1.000
_cell.length_b   1.000
_cell.length_c   1.000
_cell.angle_alpha   90.00
_cell.angle_beta   90.00
_cell.angle_gamma   90.00
#
_symmetry.space_group_name_H-M   'P 1'
#
loop_
_entity.id
_entity.type
_entity.pdbx_description
1 polymer ?
#
loop_
_entity_poly.entity_id
_entity_poly.type
_entity_poly.pdbx_seq_one_letter_code
_entity_poly.pdbx_strand_id
1 'polypeptide(L)' 'MGLDQAQALYDLVRGDEQLTRALFRQALQDPQGTLDQLLAIADAQGLEVSREDITAYLNTSADDATRQWLVKARGGL' A
#
# COMPACT_ATOMS: atom_id res chain seq x y z
N MET A 1 8.81 -13.95 -4.45
CA MET A 1 9.59 -12.79 -4.95
C MET A 1 8.82 -11.48 -4.89
N GLY A 2 7.47 -11.45 -4.83
CA GLY A 2 6.73 -10.18 -4.83
C GLY A 2 6.69 -9.40 -3.49
N LEU A 3 6.94 -10.04 -2.34
CA LEU A 3 7.02 -9.34 -1.04
C LEU A 3 8.17 -8.31 -0.97
N ASP A 4 9.29 -8.59 -1.61
CA ASP A 4 10.46 -7.69 -1.66
C ASP A 4 10.14 -6.43 -2.49
N GLN A 5 9.37 -6.61 -3.57
CA GLN A 5 8.90 -5.51 -4.40
C GLN A 5 7.82 -4.67 -3.70
N ALA A 6 6.91 -5.33 -2.96
CA ALA A 6 5.94 -4.64 -2.11
C ALA A 6 6.64 -3.81 -1.01
N GLN A 7 7.72 -4.34 -0.44
CA GLN A 7 8.58 -3.61 0.50
C GLN A 7 9.23 -2.39 -0.16
N ALA A 8 9.84 -2.55 -1.34
CA ALA A 8 10.48 -1.45 -2.06
C ALA A 8 9.49 -0.35 -2.43
N LEU A 9 8.28 -0.72 -2.88
CA LEU A 9 7.19 0.21 -3.11
C LEU A 9 6.81 0.97 -1.84
N TYR A 10 6.72 0.25 -0.72
CA TYR A 10 6.35 0.86 0.56
C TYR A 10 7.41 1.85 1.06
N ASP A 11 8.69 1.51 0.92
CA ASP A 11 9.80 2.38 1.29
C ASP A 11 9.82 3.66 0.44
N LEU A 12 9.58 3.51 -0.87
CA LEU A 12 9.46 4.64 -1.80
C LEU A 12 8.31 5.57 -1.44
N VAL A 13 7.12 5.01 -1.18
CA VAL A 13 5.96 5.79 -0.77
C VAL A 13 6.22 6.47 0.58
N ARG A 14 6.80 5.76 1.55
CA ARG A 14 7.13 6.27 2.88
C ARG A 14 8.17 7.39 2.83
N GLY A 15 9.09 7.35 1.86
CA GLY A 15 10.07 8.41 1.62
C GLY A 15 9.43 9.75 1.21
N ASP A 16 8.17 9.73 0.75
CA ASP A 16 7.41 10.92 0.39
C ASP A 16 6.18 11.08 1.31
N GLU A 17 6.30 11.98 2.28
CA GLU A 17 5.25 12.25 3.27
C GLU A 17 3.95 12.79 2.65
N GLN A 18 4.04 13.53 1.53
CA GLN A 18 2.87 14.05 0.83
C GLN A 18 2.13 12.92 0.14
N LEU A 19 2.86 12.07 -0.58
CA LEU A 19 2.31 10.89 -1.25
C LEU A 19 1.69 9.92 -0.25
N THR A 20 2.39 9.64 0.86
CA THR A 20 1.88 8.81 1.96
C THR A 20 0.56 9.35 2.50
N ARG A 21 0.47 10.66 2.81
CA ARG A 21 -0.78 11.27 3.30
C ARG A 21 -1.89 11.28 2.27
N ALA A 22 -1.56 11.45 0.98
CA ALA A 22 -2.54 11.40 -0.11
C ALA A 22 -3.13 10.00 -0.24
N LEU A 23 -2.29 8.97 -0.31
CA LEU A 23 -2.70 7.56 -0.38
C LEU A 23 -3.48 7.15 0.87
N PHE A 24 -3.04 7.58 2.06
CA PHE A 24 -3.75 7.29 3.31
C PHE A 24 -5.16 7.88 3.33
N ARG A 25 -5.32 9.16 2.94
CA ARG A 25 -6.63 9.80 2.85
C ARG A 25 -7.51 9.11 1.81
N GLN A 26 -6.94 8.79 0.65
CA GLN A 26 -7.64 8.07 -0.38
C GLN A 26 -8.12 6.72 0.13
N ALA A 27 -7.32 5.98 0.89
CA ALA A 27 -7.73 4.67 1.38
C ALA A 27 -8.87 4.69 2.39
N LEU A 28 -8.96 5.77 3.18
CA LEU A 28 -10.09 5.98 4.09
C LEU A 28 -11.40 6.20 3.34
N GLN A 29 -11.36 6.71 2.11
CA GLN A 29 -12.53 6.99 1.29
C GLN A 29 -12.80 5.87 0.28
N ASP A 30 -11.73 5.37 -0.35
CA ASP A 30 -11.70 4.38 -1.41
C ASP A 30 -10.46 3.46 -1.29
N PRO A 31 -10.58 2.33 -0.57
CA PRO A 31 -9.50 1.35 -0.42
C PRO A 31 -9.01 0.76 -1.74
N GLN A 32 -9.96 0.46 -2.63
CA GLN A 32 -9.69 -0.29 -3.85
C GLN A 32 -8.89 0.56 -4.85
N GLY A 33 -9.24 1.83 -5.01
CA GLY A 33 -8.50 2.79 -5.83
C GLY A 33 -7.14 3.13 -5.24
N THR A 34 -6.97 3.06 -3.91
CA THR A 34 -5.63 3.20 -3.31
C THR A 34 -4.72 2.03 -3.65
N LEU A 35 -5.24 0.79 -3.63
CA LEU A 35 -4.49 -0.38 -4.08
C LEU A 35 -4.16 -0.28 -5.57
N ASP A 36 -5.08 0.18 -6.40
CA ASP A 36 -4.85 0.38 -7.83
C ASP A 36 -3.78 1.45 -8.10
N GLN A 37 -3.80 2.54 -7.34
CA GLN A 37 -2.79 3.59 -7.43
C GLN A 37 -1.41 3.12 -6.95
N LEU A 38 -1.36 2.28 -5.91
CA LEU A 38 -0.11 1.64 -5.49
C LEU A 38 0.46 0.74 -6.59
N LEU A 39 -0.37 -0.05 -7.27
CA LEU A 39 0.07 -0.85 -8.42
C LEU A 39 0.56 0.02 -9.56
N ALA A 40 -0.12 1.13 -9.86
CA ALA A 40 0.31 2.07 -10.89
C ALA A 40 1.65 2.73 -10.56
N ILE A 41 1.88 3.08 -9.28
CA ILE A 41 3.18 3.59 -8.81
C ILE A 41 4.24 2.50 -8.97
N ALA A 42 3.93 1.26 -8.60
CA ALA A 42 4.86 0.15 -8.73
C ALA A 42 5.25 -0.11 -10.19
N ASP A 43 4.27 -0.19 -11.09
CA ASP A 43 4.47 -0.34 -12.53
C ASP A 43 5.34 0.79 -13.10
N ALA A 44 5.07 2.04 -12.70
CA ALA A 44 5.86 3.20 -13.09
C ALA A 44 7.33 3.14 -12.60
N GLN A 45 7.60 2.41 -11.52
CA GLN A 45 8.95 2.18 -10.98
C GLN A 45 9.58 0.88 -11.53
N GLY A 46 8.89 0.16 -12.41
CA GLY A 46 9.33 -1.14 -12.93
C GLY A 46 9.26 -2.27 -11.90
N LEU A 47 8.41 -2.10 -10.87
CA LEU A 47 8.17 -3.09 -9.83
C LEU A 47 7.00 -4.01 -10.24
N GLU A 48 7.31 -5.29 -10.44
CA GLU A 48 6.35 -6.38 -10.62
C GLU A 48 5.79 -6.82 -9.26
N VAL A 49 4.74 -6.13 -8.82
CA VAL A 49 4.03 -6.43 -7.56
C VAL A 49 2.54 -6.58 -7.82
N SER A 50 1.91 -7.57 -7.19
CA SER A 50 0.47 -7.79 -7.30
C SER A 50 -0.28 -7.26 -6.07
N ARG A 51 -1.61 -7.12 -6.18
CA ARG A 51 -2.48 -6.76 -5.05
C ARG A 51 -2.32 -7.75 -3.88
N GLU A 52 -2.14 -9.02 -4.20
CA GLU A 52 -1.88 -10.08 -3.22
C GLU A 52 -0.54 -9.90 -2.52
N ASP A 53 0.53 -9.54 -3.22
CA ASP A 53 1.84 -9.27 -2.63
C ASP A 53 1.81 -8.05 -1.71
N ILE A 54 1.16 -6.97 -2.14
CA ILE A 54 0.94 -5.76 -1.32
C ILE A 54 0.17 -6.17 -0.05
N THR A 55 -0.95 -6.87 -0.21
CA THR A 55 -1.78 -7.32 0.91
C THR A 55 -1.01 -8.27 1.84
N ALA A 56 -0.23 -9.20 1.30
CA ALA A 56 0.59 -10.12 2.08
C ALA A 56 1.69 -9.39 2.85
N TYR A 57 2.38 -8.44 2.22
CA TYR A 57 3.39 -7.60 2.87
C TYR A 57 2.79 -6.77 4.00
N LEU A 58 1.60 -6.20 3.79
CA LEU A 58 0.87 -5.47 4.82
C LEU A 58 0.42 -6.38 5.97
N ASN A 59 0.06 -7.64 5.70
CA ASN A 59 -0.26 -8.58 6.78
C ASN A 59 0.99 -9.03 7.55
N THR A 60 2.13 -9.19 6.88
CA THR A 60 3.37 -9.73 7.48
C THR A 60 4.25 -8.67 8.15
N SER A 61 4.52 -7.54 7.49
CA SER A 61 5.62 -6.62 7.85
C SER A 61 5.19 -5.23 8.27
N ALA A 62 3.96 -4.82 7.98
CA ALA A 62 3.53 -3.46 8.27
C ALA A 62 3.40 -3.21 9.79
N ASP A 63 4.15 -2.23 10.29
CA ASP A 63 3.87 -1.53 11.53
C ASP A 63 2.37 -1.27 11.68
N ASP A 64 1.89 -1.25 12.93
CA ASP A 64 0.47 -1.14 13.27
C ASP A 64 -0.23 0.02 12.53
N ALA A 65 0.48 1.13 12.31
CA ALA A 65 -0.02 2.29 11.56
C ALA A 65 -0.33 1.99 10.08
N THR A 66 0.50 1.17 9.43
CA THR A 66 0.36 0.77 8.03
C THR A 66 -0.74 -0.29 7.87
N ARG A 67 -0.89 -1.21 8.83
CA ARG A 67 -2.02 -2.14 8.86
C ARG A 67 -3.35 -1.42 9.07
N GLN A 68 -3.38 -0.42 9.94
CA GLN A 68 -4.61 0.23 10.39
C GLN A 68 -5.43 0.86 9.28
N TRP A 69 -4.82 1.39 8.21
CA TRP A 69 -5.59 2.04 7.14
C TRP A 69 -6.19 1.05 6.14
N LEU A 70 -5.53 -0.08 5.86
CA LEU A 70 -6.12 -1.14 5.02
C LEU A 70 -7.14 -2.02 5.78
N VAL A 71 -6.90 -2.27 7.06
CA VAL A 71 -7.87 -2.99 7.91
C VAL A 71 -9.12 -2.14 8.12
N LYS A 72 -9.00 -0.83 8.39
CA LYS A 72 -10.17 0.06 8.45
C LYS A 72 -10.92 0.14 7.13
N ALA A 73 -10.20 0.14 6.02
CA ALA A 73 -10.82 0.29 4.70
C ALA A 73 -11.59 -0.98 4.26
N ARG A 74 -11.32 -2.15 4.84
CA ARG A 74 -12.09 -3.39 4.58
C ARG A 74 -13.47 -3.46 5.27
N GLY A 75 -13.89 -2.43 5.98
CA GLY A 75 -15.17 -2.41 6.69
C GLY A 75 -14.97 -2.54 8.19
N GLY A 76 -15.47 -1.55 8.92
CA GLY A 76 -15.43 -1.51 10.37
C GLY A 76 -16.15 -2.68 11.01
N LEU A 77 -15.66 -3.05 12.20
CA LEU A 77 -16.31 -3.78 13.29
C LEU A 77 -17.41 -4.79 12.93
#